data_AF-A0A355UJG7-F1
#
_entry.id   AF-A0A355UJG7-F1
#
_cell.length_a   1.000
_cell.length_b   1.000
_cell.length_c   1.000
_cell.angle_alpha   90.00
_cell.angle_beta   90.00
_cell.angle_gamma   90.00
#
_symmetry.space_group_name_H-M   'P 1'
#
loop_
_entity.id
_entity.type
_entity.pdbx_description
1 polymer ?
#
loop_
_entity_poly.entity_id
_entity_poly.type
_entity_poly.pdbx_seq_one_letter_code
_entity_poly.pdbx_strand_id
1 'polypeptide(L)'
;MKKGILSLALMMLIAFAGFSCNVKFLVNGQENIDKNAIYKVGEEIKITILVDFIHQPCQIAMDETKLKLDGLEIVKKGEWIKSEGTNGYYLEMVVKIKPDYPKEGKLTLTRTCTNEGGFGMLKFKHN
;
A
#
# COMPACT_ATOMS: atom_id res chain seq x y z
N MET A 1 18.41 -25.84 41.40
CA MET A 1 17.19 -25.23 40.82
C MET A 1 17.57 -24.12 39.83
N LYS A 2 18.10 -24.43 38.64
CA LYS A 2 18.45 -23.43 37.60
C LYS A 2 18.32 -23.93 36.15
N LYS A 3 17.61 -25.04 35.91
CA LYS A 3 17.46 -25.64 34.57
C LYS A 3 16.10 -25.37 33.90
N GLY A 4 15.15 -24.76 34.62
CA GLY A 4 13.79 -24.51 34.11
C GLY A 4 13.59 -23.15 33.43
N ILE A 5 14.52 -22.20 33.60
CA ILE A 5 14.36 -20.82 33.07
C ILE A 5 14.81 -20.72 31.60
N LEU A 6 15.70 -21.61 31.15
CA LEU A 6 16.21 -21.57 29.77
C LEU A 6 15.20 -22.05 28.72
N SER A 7 14.24 -22.91 29.12
CA SER A 7 13.24 -23.47 28.19
C SER A 7 12.08 -22.52 27.88
N LEU A 8 11.81 -21.53 28.74
CA LEU A 8 10.71 -20.59 28.54
C LEU A 8 11.08 -19.45 27.58
N ALA A 9 12.37 -19.10 27.51
CA ALA A 9 12.88 -18.06 26.60
C ALA A 9 12.92 -18.51 25.12
N LEU A 10 13.01 -19.82 24.85
CA LEU A 10 13.07 -20.36 23.49
C LEU A 10 11.69 -20.39 22.80
N MET A 11 10.60 -20.32 23.56
CA MET A 11 9.23 -20.43 23.04
C MET A 11 8.65 -19.09 22.55
N MET A 12 9.36 -17.99 22.74
CA MET A 12 8.91 -16.63 22.41
C MET A 12 9.36 -16.14 21.01
N LEU A 13 9.92 -17.02 20.17
CA LEU A 13 10.63 -16.65 18.94
C LEU A 13 9.81 -16.73 17.64
N ILE A 14 8.53 -17.10 17.65
CA ILE A 14 7.79 -17.35 16.40
C ILE A 14 6.40 -16.71 16.42
N ALA A 15 6.34 -15.40 16.26
CA ALA A 15 5.13 -14.71 15.82
C ALA A 15 5.47 -13.41 15.11
N PHE A 16 6.34 -13.47 14.10
CA PHE A 16 6.38 -12.40 13.10
C PHE A 16 5.29 -12.69 12.06
N ALA A 17 4.10 -12.17 12.35
CA ALA A 17 3.01 -12.00 11.40
C ALA A 17 3.49 -11.08 10.27
N GLY A 18 4.07 -11.68 9.23
CA GLY A 18 4.53 -10.97 8.05
C GLY A 18 3.37 -10.76 7.10
N PHE A 19 3.18 -9.53 6.61
CA PHE A 19 2.17 -9.25 5.59
C PHE A 19 2.33 -10.16 4.39
N SER A 20 1.21 -10.66 3.85
CA SER A 20 1.24 -11.60 2.72
C SER A 20 1.67 -10.98 1.40
N CYS A 21 1.45 -9.67 1.24
CA CYS A 21 1.76 -8.91 0.05
C CYS A 21 2.56 -7.66 0.41
N ASN A 22 3.57 -7.35 -0.38
CA ASN A 22 4.26 -6.08 -0.31
C ASN A 22 3.52 -5.05 -1.16
N VAL A 23 3.27 -3.86 -0.61
CA VAL A 23 2.58 -2.77 -1.30
C VAL A 23 3.54 -1.60 -1.41
N LYS A 24 3.80 -1.15 -2.63
CA LYS A 24 4.62 0.03 -2.91
C LYS A 24 3.82 1.06 -3.70
N PHE A 25 4.15 2.32 -3.49
CA PHE A 25 3.58 3.43 -4.24
C PHE A 25 4.70 4.19 -4.94
N LEU A 26 4.53 4.44 -6.24
CA LEU A 26 5.33 5.40 -6.97
C LEU A 26 4.48 6.65 -7.19
N VAL A 27 5.01 7.83 -6.85
CA VAL A 27 4.36 9.10 -7.16
C VAL A 27 5.18 9.80 -8.22
N ASN A 28 4.53 10.14 -9.35
CA ASN A 28 5.17 10.73 -10.50
C ASN A 28 6.43 9.94 -10.95
N GLY A 29 6.37 8.61 -10.84
CA GLY A 29 7.45 7.69 -11.18
C GLY A 29 8.53 7.50 -10.12
N GLN A 30 8.40 8.10 -8.92
CA GLN A 30 9.39 8.02 -7.85
C GLN A 30 8.93 7.14 -6.68
N GLU A 31 9.77 6.19 -6.26
CA GLU A 31 9.52 5.29 -5.11
C GLU A 31 9.79 6.00 -3.76
N ASN A 32 10.81 6.86 -3.73
CA ASN A 32 11.20 7.61 -2.53
C ASN A 32 10.51 8.97 -2.49
N ILE A 33 9.23 8.94 -2.14
CA ILE A 33 8.39 10.14 -2.06
C ILE A 33 8.91 11.02 -0.91
N ASP A 34 9.22 12.28 -1.22
CA ASP A 34 9.55 13.25 -0.19
C ASP A 34 8.33 13.48 0.71
N LYS A 35 8.46 13.12 2.00
CA LYS A 35 7.42 13.29 3.02
C LYS A 35 7.09 14.76 3.30
N ASN A 36 7.92 15.68 2.81
CA ASN A 36 7.74 17.12 2.90
C ASN A 36 7.28 17.75 1.58
N ALA A 37 7.07 16.97 0.52
CA ALA A 37 6.49 17.48 -0.71
C ALA A 37 5.12 18.10 -0.42
N ILE A 38 4.92 19.31 -0.95
CA ILE A 38 3.67 20.06 -0.86
C ILE A 38 3.09 20.15 -2.26
N TYR A 39 1.90 19.59 -2.43
CA TYR A 39 1.17 19.60 -3.70
C TYR A 39 0.20 20.78 -3.74
N LYS A 40 -0.14 21.22 -4.94
CA LYS A 40 -1.19 22.23 -5.10
C LYS A 40 -2.55 21.55 -5.16
N VAL A 41 -3.55 22.23 -4.60
CA VAL A 41 -4.96 21.86 -4.82
C VAL A 41 -5.25 21.78 -6.32
N GLY A 42 -5.97 20.72 -6.73
CA GLY A 42 -6.32 20.48 -8.14
C GLY A 42 -5.17 19.98 -9.03
N GLU A 43 -3.94 19.88 -8.51
CA GLU A 43 -2.80 19.31 -9.24
C GLU A 43 -3.01 17.82 -9.51
N GLU A 44 -2.67 17.39 -10.72
CA GLU A 44 -2.71 15.98 -11.11
C GLU A 44 -1.48 15.23 -10.60
N ILE A 45 -1.74 14.26 -9.75
CA ILE A 45 -0.72 13.40 -9.16
C ILE A 45 -0.86 12.02 -9.79
N LYS A 46 0.18 11.57 -10.50
CA LYS A 46 0.24 10.22 -11.05
C LYS A 46 0.71 9.26 -9.98
N ILE A 47 -0.05 8.20 -9.74
CA ILE A 47 0.26 7.16 -8.75
C ILE A 47 0.31 5.83 -9.47
N THR A 48 1.42 5.11 -9.32
CA THR A 48 1.52 3.69 -9.66
C THR A 48 1.54 2.90 -8.37
N ILE A 49 0.57 2.00 -8.21
CA ILE A 49 0.48 1.11 -7.06
C ILE A 49 1.03 -0.25 -7.49
N LEU A 50 2.02 -0.75 -6.77
CA LEU A 50 2.63 -2.06 -7.00
C LEU A 50 2.25 -2.99 -5.85
N VAL A 51 1.74 -4.16 -6.18
CA VAL A 51 1.42 -5.21 -5.20
C VAL A 51 2.18 -6.46 -5.58
N ASP A 52 3.23 -6.77 -4.82
CA ASP A 52 4.03 -7.98 -5.02
C ASP A 52 3.60 -9.06 -4.03
N PHE A 53 3.24 -10.23 -4.55
CA PHE A 53 2.93 -11.40 -3.73
C PHE A 53 4.24 -12.05 -3.29
N ILE A 54 4.57 -11.88 -2.01
CA ILE A 54 5.78 -12.47 -1.41
C ILE A 54 5.53 -13.89 -0.85
N HIS A 55 4.26 -14.30 -0.79
CA HIS A 55 3.84 -15.67 -0.50
C HIS A 55 3.33 -16.36 -1.77
N GLN A 56 2.72 -17.54 -1.61
CA GLN A 56 1.99 -18.25 -2.66
C GLN A 56 1.05 -17.29 -3.43
N PRO A 57 0.79 -17.56 -4.73
CA PRO A 57 -0.16 -16.76 -5.51
C PRO A 57 -1.50 -16.64 -4.77
N CYS A 58 -1.87 -15.41 -4.42
CA CYS A 58 -3.11 -15.15 -3.71
C CYS A 58 -4.28 -15.43 -4.66
N GLN A 59 -5.17 -16.36 -4.29
CA GLN A 59 -6.32 -16.76 -5.11
C GLN A 59 -7.40 -15.68 -5.22
N ILE A 60 -7.30 -14.63 -4.41
CA ILE A 60 -8.23 -13.51 -4.39
C ILE A 60 -8.02 -12.67 -5.65
N ALA A 61 -9.11 -12.26 -6.31
CA ALA A 61 -8.99 -11.42 -7.49
C ALA A 61 -8.33 -10.07 -7.13
N MET A 62 -7.59 -9.46 -8.05
CA MET A 62 -7.01 -8.13 -7.79
C MET A 62 -8.07 -7.06 -7.58
N ASP A 63 -9.24 -7.22 -8.20
CA ASP A 63 -10.38 -6.30 -8.08
C ASP A 63 -11.02 -6.27 -6.68
N GLU A 64 -10.78 -7.30 -5.86
CA GLU A 64 -11.19 -7.29 -4.45
C GLU A 64 -10.28 -6.41 -3.57
N THR A 65 -9.20 -5.88 -4.13
CA THR A 65 -8.34 -4.91 -3.46
C THR A 65 -9.07 -3.58 -3.28
N LYS A 66 -9.22 -3.15 -2.04
CA LYS A 66 -9.95 -1.93 -1.69
C LYS A 66 -9.00 -0.74 -1.73
N LEU A 67 -9.40 0.30 -2.48
CA LEU A 67 -8.77 1.61 -2.46
C LEU A 67 -9.69 2.59 -1.76
N LYS A 68 -9.22 3.20 -0.66
CA LYS A 68 -9.91 4.28 0.03
C LYS A 68 -9.17 5.59 -0.20
N LEU A 69 -9.91 6.61 -0.63
CA LEU A 69 -9.41 7.95 -0.89
C LEU A 69 -10.11 8.92 0.05
N ASP A 70 -9.32 9.60 0.89
CA ASP A 70 -9.79 10.67 1.77
C ASP A 70 -9.13 11.98 1.28
N GLY A 71 -9.93 13.01 0.94
CA GLY A 71 -9.40 14.28 0.43
C GLY A 71 -8.84 14.25 -1.00
N LEU A 72 -8.97 13.11 -1.70
CA LEU A 72 -8.53 12.94 -3.08
C LEU A 72 -9.72 12.63 -4.00
N GLU A 73 -9.64 13.10 -5.24
CA GLU A 73 -10.56 12.78 -6.33
C GLU A 73 -9.82 11.96 -7.39
N ILE A 74 -10.47 10.90 -7.90
CA ILE A 74 -9.91 10.10 -8.99
C ILE A 74 -10.23 10.80 -10.32
N VAL A 75 -9.19 11.20 -11.05
CA VAL A 75 -9.32 11.73 -12.41
C VAL A 75 -9.32 10.59 -13.42
N LYS A 76 -8.41 9.62 -13.23
CA LYS A 76 -8.29 8.44 -14.08
C LYS A 76 -7.86 7.26 -13.24
N LYS A 77 -8.42 6.09 -13.50
CA LYS A 77 -8.01 4.83 -12.89
C LYS A 77 -7.92 3.77 -13.99
N GLY A 78 -6.78 3.10 -14.07
CA GLY A 78 -6.58 1.97 -14.97
C GLY A 78 -7.15 0.67 -14.40
N GLU A 79 -6.74 -0.44 -15.00
CA GLU A 79 -7.01 -1.79 -14.53
C GLU A 79 -5.75 -2.36 -13.87
N TRP A 80 -5.91 -3.45 -13.11
CA TRP A 80 -4.78 -4.19 -12.59
C TRP A 80 -4.10 -4.97 -13.73
N ILE A 81 -2.82 -4.73 -13.92
CA ILE A 81 -2.01 -5.40 -14.95
C ILE A 81 -0.98 -6.29 -14.26
N LYS A 82 -0.80 -7.52 -14.75
CA LYS A 82 0.24 -8.42 -14.23
C LYS A 82 1.62 -7.83 -14.51
N SER A 83 2.46 -7.75 -13.49
CA SER A 83 3.85 -7.29 -13.67
C SER A 83 4.69 -8.37 -14.34
N GLU A 84 5.44 -8.01 -15.38
CA GLU A 84 6.40 -8.92 -15.99
C GLU A 84 7.56 -9.20 -15.02
N GLY A 85 7.92 -10.47 -14.85
CA GLY A 85 9.07 -10.88 -14.03
C GLY A 85 8.84 -10.90 -12.51
N THR A 86 7.67 -10.51 -12.00
CA THR A 86 7.28 -10.70 -10.59
C THR A 86 5.97 -11.46 -10.46
N ASN A 87 5.69 -12.01 -9.27
CA ASN A 87 4.37 -12.54 -8.97
C ASN A 87 3.35 -11.45 -8.58
N GLY A 88 3.61 -10.20 -8.98
CA GLY A 88 2.82 -9.03 -8.60
C GLY A 88 1.92 -8.49 -9.71
N TYR A 89 1.21 -7.42 -9.36
CA TYR A 89 0.37 -6.63 -10.23
C TYR A 89 0.62 -5.16 -9.99
N TYR A 90 0.32 -4.34 -10.99
CA TYR A 90 0.36 -2.89 -10.86
C TYR A 90 -0.93 -2.24 -11.33
N LEU A 91 -1.23 -1.08 -10.77
CA LEU A 91 -2.36 -0.23 -11.15
C LEU A 91 -1.87 1.20 -11.27
N GLU A 92 -2.17 1.83 -12.40
CA GLU A 92 -1.90 3.26 -12.61
C GLU A 92 -3.18 4.08 -12.39
N MET A 93 -3.04 5.20 -11.70
CA MET A 93 -4.14 6.14 -11.50
C MET A 93 -3.63 7.59 -11.44
N VAL A 94 -4.52 8.52 -11.75
CA VAL A 94 -4.32 9.96 -11.60
C VAL A 94 -5.33 10.47 -10.60
N VAL A 95 -4.86 11.19 -9.59
CA VAL A 95 -5.71 11.82 -8.57
C VAL A 95 -5.46 13.32 -8.49
N LYS A 96 -6.44 14.03 -7.93
CA LYS A 96 -6.33 15.44 -7.54
C LYS A 96 -6.64 15.59 -6.07
N ILE A 97 -6.03 16.58 -5.42
CA ILE A 97 -6.43 17.00 -4.07
C ILE A 97 -7.71 17.84 -4.20
N LYS A 98 -8.73 17.48 -3.42
CA LYS A 98 -10.01 18.19 -3.42
C LYS A 98 -9.84 19.61 -2.87
N PRO A 99 -10.43 20.63 -3.50
CA PRO A 99 -10.24 22.03 -3.09
C PRO A 99 -10.74 22.37 -1.70
N ASP A 100 -11.80 21.71 -1.24
CA ASP A 100 -12.42 22.01 0.05
C ASP A 100 -11.95 21.08 1.19
N TYR A 101 -10.85 20.34 0.99
CA TYR A 101 -10.36 19.41 2.01
C TYR A 101 -9.29 20.08 2.88
N PRO A 102 -9.57 20.38 4.17
CA PRO A 102 -8.66 21.16 5.02
C PRO A 102 -7.50 20.33 5.61
N LYS A 103 -7.30 19.11 5.13
CA LYS A 103 -6.37 18.12 5.70
C LYS A 103 -5.54 17.49 4.59
N GLU A 104 -4.48 16.78 4.96
CA GLU A 104 -3.72 15.96 4.01
C GLU A 104 -4.63 15.00 3.21
N GLY A 105 -4.38 14.92 1.91
CA GLY A 105 -4.96 13.88 1.05
C GLY A 105 -4.38 12.53 1.44
N LYS A 106 -5.19 11.47 1.39
CA LYS A 106 -4.77 10.13 1.80
C LYS A 106 -5.32 9.08 0.86
N LEU A 107 -4.43 8.20 0.39
CA LEU A 107 -4.75 6.98 -0.32
C LEU A 107 -4.40 5.80 0.58
N THR A 108 -5.35 4.88 0.76
CA THR A 108 -5.14 3.63 1.49
C THR A 108 -5.50 2.46 0.60
N LEU A 109 -4.60 1.50 0.48
CA LEU A 109 -4.83 0.21 -0.13
C LEU A 109 -5.00 -0.83 0.98
N THR A 110 -6.02 -1.66 0.85
CA THR A 110 -6.23 -2.81 1.72
C THR A 110 -6.58 -4.01 0.87
N ARG A 111 -5.77 -5.06 0.98
CA ARG A 111 -6.01 -6.38 0.43
C ARG A 111 -6.14 -7.34 1.59
N THR A 112 -7.27 -8.02 1.70
CA THR A 112 -7.49 -9.02 2.76
C THR A 112 -7.33 -10.39 2.14
N CYS A 113 -6.53 -11.26 2.74
CA CYS A 113 -6.49 -12.69 2.41
C CYS A 113 -6.38 -13.53 3.68
N THR A 114 -6.54 -14.85 3.56
CA THR A 114 -6.44 -15.81 4.68
C THR A 114 -5.11 -15.72 5.43
N ASN A 115 -4.05 -15.28 4.77
CA ASN A 115 -2.68 -15.20 5.29
C ASN A 115 -2.24 -13.75 5.63
N GLU A 116 -3.12 -12.89 6.15
CA GLU A 116 -2.77 -11.50 6.56
C GLU A 116 -2.36 -10.58 5.38
N GLY A 117 -3.18 -10.58 4.32
CA GLY A 117 -3.06 -9.82 3.06
C GLY A 117 -2.01 -8.71 2.91
N GLY A 118 -2.43 -7.50 2.59
CA GLY A 118 -1.53 -6.39 2.26
C GLY A 118 -2.15 -5.05 2.60
N PHE A 119 -1.34 -4.16 3.14
CA PHE A 119 -1.77 -2.81 3.51
C PHE A 119 -0.74 -1.80 3.04
N GLY A 120 -1.22 -0.69 2.46
CA GLY A 120 -0.38 0.43 2.08
C GLY A 120 -1.11 1.74 2.32
N MET A 121 -0.40 2.76 2.78
CA MET A 121 -0.93 4.11 2.97
C MET A 121 0.02 5.14 2.38
N LEU A 122 -0.53 6.07 1.63
CA LEU A 122 0.16 7.23 1.10
C LEU A 122 -0.58 8.51 1.49
N LYS A 123 0.17 9.54 1.89
CA LYS A 123 -0.35 10.83 2.34
C LYS A 123 0.24 11.96 1.49
N PHE A 124 -0.58 12.96 1.22
CA PHE A 124 -0.26 14.13 0.39
C PHE A 124 -0.54 15.39 1.18
N LYS A 125 0.50 16.19 1.45
CA LYS A 125 0.34 17.52 2.04
C LYS A 125 0.04 18.53 0.95
N HIS A 126 -0.74 19.55 1.25
CA HIS A 126 -0.98 20.66 0.34
C HIS A 126 -0.99 21.99 1.08
N ASN A 127 -0.78 23.06 0.32
CA ASN A 127 -0.99 24.45 0.75
C ASN A 127 -2.36 24.96 0.27
#